data_AF-A0A800CJN7-F1
#
_entry.id   AF-A0A800CJN7-F1
#
_cell.length_a   1.000
_cell.length_b   1.000
_cell.length_c   1.000
_cell.angle_alpha   90.00
_cell.angle_beta   90.00
_cell.angle_gamma   90.00
#
_symmetry.space_group_name_H-M   'P 1'
#
loop_
_entity.id
_entity.type
_entity.pdbx_description
1 polymer ?
#
loop_
_entity_poly.entity_id
_entity_poly.type
_entity_poly.pdbx_seq_one_letter_code
_entity_poly.pdbx_strand_id
1 'polypeptide(L)' 'MSDNGYLAGSNLERALRAGHFAVTAELGPPQSADGEVIRKKAALLRGYCDAVNITDNQTAIVRMSSIGAGAIVLQEGLEP' A
#
# COMPACT_ATOMS: atom_id res chain seq x y z
N MET A 1 -5.44 0.07 -20.62
CA MET A 1 -5.33 1.33 -19.86
C MET A 1 -6.74 1.83 -19.66
N SER A 2 -7.14 2.19 -18.44
CA SER A 2 -8.51 2.55 -18.13
C SER A 2 -8.91 3.84 -18.85
N ASP A 3 -10.05 3.81 -19.53
CA ASP A 3 -10.63 4.92 -20.31
C ASP A 3 -11.23 6.04 -19.43
N ASN A 4 -10.85 6.08 -18.15
CA ASN A 4 -11.43 6.94 -17.11
C ASN A 4 -10.71 8.28 -16.94
N GLY A 5 -9.72 8.60 -17.79
CA GLY A 5 -8.93 9.83 -17.71
C GLY A 5 -7.93 9.86 -16.54
N TYR A 6 -7.77 8.75 -15.81
CA TYR A 6 -6.77 8.60 -14.75
C TYR A 6 -5.54 7.84 -15.28
N LEU A 7 -4.35 8.24 -14.83
CA LEU A 7 -3.06 7.67 -15.25
C LEU A 7 -2.82 6.31 -14.60
N ALA A 8 -3.00 6.24 -13.28
CA ALA A 8 -2.86 5.05 -12.46
C ALA A 8 -4.23 4.41 -12.17
N GLY A 9 -5.30 5.22 -12.13
CA GLY A 9 -6.64 4.73 -11.76
C GLY A 9 -6.76 4.39 -10.27
N SER A 10 -5.87 4.96 -9.46
CA SER A 10 -5.69 4.68 -8.03
C SER A 10 -6.56 5.60 -7.15
N ASN A 11 -6.87 5.17 -5.93
CA ASN A 11 -7.54 5.98 -4.91
C ASN A 11 -6.74 7.25 -4.60
N LEU A 12 -5.42 7.15 -4.46
CA LEU A 12 -4.57 8.31 -4.24
C LEU A 12 -4.66 9.31 -5.40
N GLU A 13 -4.60 8.84 -6.65
CA GLU A 13 -4.76 9.73 -7.81
C GLU A 13 -6.12 10.42 -7.80
N ARG A 14 -7.19 9.68 -7.48
CA ARG A 14 -8.55 10.22 -7.38
C ARG A 14 -8.66 11.29 -6.30
N ALA A 15 -8.12 11.05 -5.11
CA ALA A 15 -8.14 12.00 -4.00
C ALA A 15 -7.41 13.31 -4.37
N LEU A 16 -6.21 13.19 -4.94
CA LEU A 16 -5.41 14.35 -5.35
C LEU A 16 -6.08 15.15 -6.48
N ARG A 17 -6.61 14.47 -7.51
CA ARG A 17 -7.31 15.16 -8.62
C ARG A 17 -8.60 15.84 -8.20
N ALA A 18 -9.31 15.30 -7.22
CA ALA A 18 -10.51 15.92 -6.66
C ALA A 18 -10.20 17.12 -5.74
N GLY A 19 -8.91 17.40 -5.47
CA GLY A 19 -8.50 18.47 -4.56
C GLY A 19 -8.78 18.15 -3.09
N HIS A 20 -8.93 16.87 -2.74
CA HIS A 20 -9.11 16.44 -1.36
C HIS A 20 -7.76 16.38 -0.63
N PHE A 21 -7.82 16.51 0.69
CA PHE A 21 -6.66 16.23 1.54
C PHE A 21 -6.40 14.71 1.53
N ALA A 22 -5.24 14.30 1.03
CA ALA A 22 -4.86 12.90 0.96
C ALA A 22 -4.00 12.50 2.18
N VAL A 23 -4.31 11.34 2.76
CA VAL A 23 -3.56 10.72 3.85
C VAL A 23 -2.91 9.45 3.33
N THR A 24 -1.59 9.37 3.41
CA THR A 24 -0.85 8.14 3.14
C THR A 24 -0.24 7.60 4.43
N ALA A 25 0.01 6.28 4.46
CA ALA A 25 0.78 5.65 5.52
C ALA A 25 1.92 4.81 4.94
N GLU A 26 2.93 4.53 5.75
CA GLU A 26 4.04 3.66 5.35
C GLU A 26 3.90 2.28 6.00
N LEU A 27 4.08 1.22 5.18
CA LEU A 27 4.03 -0.16 5.64
C LEU A 27 5.34 -0.87 5.31
N GLY A 28 6.02 -1.32 6.37
CA GLY A 28 7.28 -2.04 6.26
C GLY A 28 7.14 -3.56 6.27
N PRO A 29 7.73 -4.30 5.31
CA PRO A 29 7.71 -5.76 5.32
C PRO A 29 8.51 -6.37 6.49
N PRO A 30 8.14 -7.56 6.99
CA PRO A 30 8.92 -8.28 8.02
C PRO A 30 10.22 -8.87 7.44
N GLN A 31 11.15 -9.25 8.31
CA GLN A 31 12.34 -10.04 7.92
C GLN A 31 12.03 -11.52 7.63
N SER A 32 10.85 -11.99 8.04
CA SER A 32 10.35 -13.33 7.73
C SER A 32 9.47 -13.33 6.47
N ALA A 33 9.12 -14.53 5.96
CA ALA A 33 8.15 -14.69 4.88
C ALA A 33 6.68 -14.77 5.37
N ASP A 34 6.43 -14.49 6.65
CA ASP A 34 5.08 -14.61 7.23
C ASP A 34 4.17 -13.45 6.79
N GLY A 35 3.22 -13.77 5.91
CA GLY A 35 2.23 -12.83 5.38
C GLY A 35 1.24 -12.30 6.43
N GLU A 36 1.06 -12.97 7.56
CA GLU A 36 0.16 -12.51 8.63
C GLU A 36 0.59 -11.17 9.21
N VAL A 37 1.89 -10.89 9.23
CA VAL A 37 2.40 -9.58 9.67
C VAL A 37 1.90 -8.46 8.76
N ILE A 38 1.84 -8.70 7.44
CA ILE A 38 1.32 -7.72 6.48
C ILE A 38 -0.19 -7.57 6.63
N ARG A 39 -0.94 -8.67 6.73
CA ARG A 39 -2.40 -8.62 6.90
C ARG A 39 -2.83 -7.84 8.13
N LYS A 40 -2.16 -8.07 9.26
CA LYS A 40 -2.40 -7.31 10.50
C LYS A 40 -2.14 -5.81 10.32
N LYS A 41 -1.05 -5.45 9.65
CA LYS A 41 -0.74 -4.03 9.36
C LYS A 41 -1.77 -3.41 8.41
N ALA A 42 -2.17 -4.12 7.35
CA ALA A 42 -3.19 -3.66 6.43
C ALA A 42 -4.54 -3.45 7.15
N ALA A 43 -4.94 -4.35 8.04
CA ALA A 43 -6.16 -4.22 8.83
C ALA A 43 -6.18 -2.98 9.74
N LEU A 44 -5.02 -2.56 10.26
CA LEU A 44 -4.90 -1.34 11.07
C LEU A 44 -5.02 -0.06 10.23
N LEU A 45 -4.65 -0.10 8.95
CA LEU A 45 -4.56 1.06 8.07
C LEU A 45 -5.77 1.21 7.14
N ARG A 46 -6.46 0.11 6.83
CA ARG A 46 -7.64 0.11 5.95
C ARG A 46 -8.72 1.04 6.49
N GLY A 47 -9.15 2.00 5.66
CA GLY A 47 -10.16 2.99 6.02
C GLY A 47 -9.62 4.23 6.75
N TYR A 48 -8.32 4.28 7.04
CA TYR A 48 -7.65 5.43 7.68
C TYR A 48 -6.67 6.16 6.77
N CYS A 49 -6.34 5.61 5.60
CA CYS A 49 -5.48 6.21 4.59
C CYS A 49 -5.98 5.91 3.17
N ASP A 50 -5.64 6.78 2.22
CA ASP A 50 -6.00 6.66 0.80
C ASP A 50 -5.12 5.63 0.08
N ALA A 51 -3.86 5.51 0.50
CA ALA A 51 -2.89 4.54 0.00
C ALA A 51 -1.76 4.31 1.02
N VAL A 52 -1.03 3.20 0.87
CA VAL A 52 0.15 2.90 1.67
C VAL A 52 1.39 2.70 0.84
N ASN A 53 2.47 3.43 1.09
CA ASN A 53 3.74 3.09 0.44
C ASN A 53 4.34 1.85 1.12
N ILE A 54 4.77 0.89 0.30
CA ILE A 54 5.50 -0.28 0.79
C ILE A 54 6.99 -0.05 0.57
N THR A 55 7.71 -0.03 1.66
CA THR A 55 9.14 0.16 1.64
C THR A 55 9.88 -1.12 1.23
N ASP A 56 10.96 -0.95 0.46
CA ASP A 56 11.86 -2.03 0.09
C ASP A 56 13.13 -2.01 0.96
N ASN A 57 13.41 -3.14 1.62
CA ASN A 57 14.63 -3.38 2.41
C ASN A 57 15.07 -2.21 3.30
N GLN A 58 14.20 -1.74 4.22
CA GLN A 58 14.55 -0.68 5.16
C GLN A 58 15.92 -0.94 5.80
N THR A 59 16.75 0.10 5.85
CA THR A 59 18.11 0.08 6.39
C THR A 59 19.04 -0.97 5.75
N ALA A 60 18.82 -1.28 4.46
CA ALA A 60 19.54 -2.30 3.71
C ALA A 60 19.45 -3.72 4.31
N ILE A 61 18.39 -4.00 5.08
CA ILE A 61 18.15 -5.32 5.65
C ILE A 61 17.17 -6.08 4.76
N VAL A 62 17.54 -7.31 4.40
CA VAL A 62 16.68 -8.21 3.62
C VAL A 62 15.37 -8.45 4.36
N ARG A 63 14.28 -8.19 3.66
CA ARG A 63 12.90 -8.38 4.14
C ARG A 63 12.08 -9.13 3.11
N MET A 64 10.86 -9.49 3.49
CA MET A 64 9.84 -9.92 2.52
C MET A 64 9.80 -8.95 1.34
N SER A 65 9.68 -9.50 0.13
CA SER A 65 9.56 -8.72 -1.10
C SER A 65 8.47 -7.64 -0.97
N SER A 66 8.80 -6.39 -1.31
CA SER A 66 7.85 -5.27 -1.35
C SER A 66 6.69 -5.53 -2.32
N ILE A 67 6.95 -6.20 -3.45
CA ILE A 67 5.91 -6.63 -4.41
C ILE A 67 5.00 -7.68 -3.77
N GLY A 68 5.58 -8.67 -3.09
CA GLY A 68 4.82 -9.70 -2.38
C GLY A 68 3.94 -9.11 -1.26
N ALA A 69 4.48 -8.17 -0.49
CA ALA A 69 3.72 -7.42 0.50
C ALA A 69 2.60 -6.58 -0.15
N GLY A 70 2.86 -5.95 -1.30
CA GLY A 70 1.86 -5.20 -2.08
C GLY A 70 0.70 -6.05 -2.58
N ALA A 71 1.00 -7.27 -3.05
CA ALA A 71 -0.04 -8.22 -3.43
C ALA A 71 -0.93 -8.61 -2.23
N ILE A 72 -0.35 -8.81 -1.05
CA ILE A 72 -1.13 -9.10 0.17
C ILE A 72 -1.96 -7.87 0.58
N VAL A 73 -1.38 -6.67 0.57
CA VAL A 73 -2.09 -5.42 0.88
C VAL A 73 -3.30 -5.20 -0.04
N LEU A 74 -3.16 -5.46 -1.34
CA LEU A 74 -4.26 -5.43 -2.31
C LEU A 74 -5.35 -6.46 -2.01
N GLN A 75 -4.97 -7.70 -1.66
CA GLN A 75 -5.94 -8.73 -1.25
C GLN A 75 -6.69 -8.32 0.02
N GLU A 76 -6.02 -7.58 0.90
CA GLU A 76 -6.58 -6.94 2.07
C GLU A 76 -7.22 -5.59 1.75
N GLY A 77 -7.73 -5.36 0.53
CA GLY A 77 -8.59 -4.21 0.21
C GLY A 77 -7.99 -2.83 0.53
N LEU A 78 -6.67 -2.73 0.59
CA LEU A 78 -5.92 -1.51 0.82
C LEU A 78 -5.04 -1.27 -0.41
N GLU A 79 -4.93 -0.02 -0.85
CA GLU A 79 -4.14 0.33 -2.03
C GLU A 79 -2.66 0.55 -1.63
N PRO A 80 -1.71 -0.20 -2.22
CA PRO A 80 -0.28 0.02 -2.03
C PRO A 80 0.31 1.07 -2.99
#